data_AF-X1ET91-F1
#
_entry.id   AF-X1ET91-F1
#
_cell.length_a   1.000
_cell.length_b   1.000
_cell.length_c   1.000
_cell.angle_alpha   90.00
_cell.angle_beta   90.00
_cell.angle_gamma   90.00
#
_symmetry.space_group_name_H-M   'P 1'
#
loop_
_entity.id
_entity.type
_entity.pdbx_description
1 polymer ?
#
loop_
_entity_poly.entity_id
_entity_poly.type
_entity_poly.pdbx_seq_one_letter_code
_entity_poly.pdbx_strand_id
1 'polypeptide(L)'
;MLVWATLVVIQLLLTLYFVFQERYKEEKFWNWPVVSKTILVLGMVFLSVIHWSVFAMGVRLEKLLPGWYWEVYIRPLNTRQIVFPAMLALSFILVTYILRNPRCMGLNLALIVGLGYLLQISFGFAEGQGYEYIRRKYTDSHHRTYANIAAANFIDPLAAVREYEQRYGQQMFPSTKPPGVVLFYILLEEMVNTA
;
A
#
# COMPACT_ATOMS: atom_id res chain seq x y z
N MET A 1 3.76 -26.90 -19.22
CA MET A 1 2.82 -26.33 -18.21
C MET A 1 1.75 -25.45 -18.85
N LEU A 2 2.11 -24.40 -19.61
CA LEU A 2 1.13 -23.49 -20.24
C LEU A 2 0.12 -24.18 -21.17
N VAL A 3 0.55 -25.14 -21.99
CA VAL A 3 -0.35 -25.89 -22.90
C VAL A 3 -1.42 -26.64 -22.12
N TRP A 4 -1.05 -27.36 -21.06
CA TRP A 4 -1.97 -28.10 -20.21
C TRP A 4 -2.96 -27.18 -19.47
N ALA A 5 -2.49 -26.06 -18.94
CA ALA A 5 -3.38 -25.06 -18.32
C ALA A 5 -4.39 -24.51 -19.34
N THR A 6 -3.96 -24.26 -20.56
CA THR A 6 -4.82 -23.78 -21.65
C THR A 6 -5.88 -24.83 -22.02
N LEU A 7 -5.49 -26.10 -22.13
CA LEU A 7 -6.42 -27.20 -22.43
C LEU A 7 -7.47 -27.38 -21.32
N VAL A 8 -7.08 -27.26 -20.04
CA VAL A 8 -8.01 -27.32 -18.91
C VAL A 8 -9.01 -26.17 -18.95
N VAL A 9 -8.56 -24.95 -19.25
CA VAL A 9 -9.47 -23.80 -19.41
C VAL A 9 -10.45 -24.02 -20.56
N ILE A 10 -9.98 -24.50 -21.71
CA ILE A 10 -10.84 -24.80 -22.87
C ILE A 10 -11.86 -25.89 -22.50
N GLN A 11 -11.42 -26.97 -21.86
CA GLN A 11 -12.30 -28.06 -21.43
C GLN A 11 -13.37 -27.55 -20.45
N LEU A 12 -12.99 -26.71 -19.50
CA LEU A 12 -13.91 -26.14 -18.51
C LEU A 12 -14.95 -25.21 -19.17
N LEU A 13 -14.52 -24.38 -20.13
CA LEU A 13 -15.40 -23.51 -20.91
C LEU A 13 -16.38 -24.32 -21.76
N LEU A 14 -15.91 -25.37 -22.45
CA LEU A 14 -16.77 -26.27 -23.23
C LEU A 14 -17.76 -27.01 -22.32
N THR A 15 -17.32 -27.51 -21.17
CA THR A 15 -18.20 -28.18 -20.20
C THR A 15 -19.28 -27.23 -19.69
N LEU A 16 -18.91 -25.99 -19.32
CA LEU A 16 -19.87 -24.97 -18.91
C LEU A 16 -20.86 -24.64 -20.02
N TYR A 17 -20.39 -24.53 -21.27
CA TYR A 17 -21.25 -24.27 -22.42
C TYR A 17 -22.29 -25.37 -22.62
N PHE A 18 -21.86 -26.64 -22.66
CA PHE A 18 -22.77 -27.76 -22.91
C PHE A 18 -23.74 -28.02 -21.74
N VAL A 19 -23.30 -27.88 -20.49
CA VAL A 19 -24.15 -28.12 -19.30
C VAL A 19 -25.19 -27.03 -19.12
N PHE A 20 -24.85 -25.77 -19.42
CA PHE A 20 -25.73 -24.61 -19.18
C PHE A 20 -26.30 -23.99 -20.46
N GLN A 21 -26.24 -24.69 -21.61
CA GLN A 21 -26.68 -24.19 -22.92
C GLN A 21 -28.09 -23.59 -22.92
N GLU A 22 -29.04 -24.22 -22.22
CA GLU A 22 -30.43 -23.75 -22.16
C GLU A 22 -30.57 -22.46 -21.34
N ARG A 23 -29.77 -22.30 -20.28
CA ARG A 23 -29.75 -21.08 -19.46
C ARG A 23 -29.11 -19.90 -20.18
N TYR A 24 -28.09 -20.12 -21.01
CA TYR A 24 -27.46 -19.05 -21.80
C TYR A 24 -28.40 -18.40 -22.81
N LYS A 25 -29.49 -19.09 -23.22
CA LYS A 25 -30.50 -18.61 -24.16
C LYS A 25 -31.57 -17.74 -23.51
N GLU A 26 -31.66 -17.70 -22.17
CA GLU A 26 -32.63 -16.87 -21.46
C GLU A 26 -32.31 -15.37 -21.66
N GLU A 27 -33.31 -14.56 -22.02
CA GLU A 27 -33.13 -13.13 -22.36
C GLU A 27 -32.43 -12.30 -21.26
N LYS A 28 -32.53 -12.72 -19.99
CA LYS A 28 -31.95 -12.02 -18.85
C LYS A 28 -30.62 -12.61 -18.37
N PHE A 29 -30.13 -13.68 -19.00
CA PHE A 29 -28.88 -14.33 -18.59
C PHE A 29 -27.68 -13.40 -18.75
N TRP A 30 -27.60 -12.71 -19.90
CA TRP A 30 -26.52 -11.77 -20.21
C TRP A 30 -26.74 -10.38 -19.62
N ASN A 31 -26.98 -10.32 -18.31
CA ASN A 31 -26.98 -9.06 -17.58
C ASN A 31 -25.54 -8.57 -17.41
N TRP A 32 -25.07 -7.74 -18.34
CA TRP A 32 -23.68 -7.28 -18.40
C TRP A 32 -23.16 -6.64 -17.10
N PRO A 33 -23.93 -5.81 -16.37
CA PRO A 33 -23.58 -5.37 -15.02
C PRO A 33 -23.29 -6.49 -14.01
N VAL A 34 -24.05 -7.58 -14.05
CA VAL A 34 -23.85 -8.73 -13.15
C VAL A 34 -22.66 -9.56 -13.59
N VAL A 35 -22.54 -9.85 -14.89
CA VAL A 35 -21.44 -10.63 -15.46
C VAL A 35 -20.10 -9.94 -15.21
N SER A 36 -19.99 -8.64 -15.47
CA SER A 36 -18.76 -7.87 -15.23
C SER A 36 -18.36 -7.85 -13.75
N LYS A 37 -19.31 -7.63 -12.83
CA LYS A 37 -19.06 -7.71 -11.39
C LYS A 37 -18.57 -9.10 -10.97
N THR A 38 -19.22 -10.15 -11.46
CA THR A 38 -18.84 -11.53 -11.15
C THR A 38 -17.45 -11.86 -11.66
N ILE A 39 -17.12 -11.52 -12.91
CA ILE A 39 -15.79 -11.72 -13.50
C ILE A 39 -14.73 -10.96 -12.69
N LEU A 40 -15.01 -9.71 -12.33
CA LEU A 40 -14.10 -8.88 -11.55
C LEU A 40 -13.85 -9.48 -10.16
N VAL A 41 -14.90 -9.90 -9.45
CA VAL A 41 -14.77 -10.54 -8.13
C VAL A 41 -14.00 -11.86 -8.25
N LEU A 42 -14.32 -12.71 -9.22
CA LEU A 42 -13.60 -13.96 -9.46
C LEU A 42 -12.14 -13.71 -9.81
N GLY A 43 -11.85 -12.69 -10.63
CA GLY A 43 -10.49 -12.28 -10.97
C GLY A 43 -9.72 -11.80 -9.74
N MET A 44 -10.34 -10.97 -8.89
CA MET A 44 -9.72 -10.54 -7.62
C MET A 44 -9.44 -11.71 -6.68
N VAL A 45 -10.38 -12.64 -6.53
CA VAL A 45 -10.21 -13.84 -5.71
C VAL A 45 -9.10 -14.72 -6.26
N PHE A 46 -9.09 -14.98 -7.56
CA PHE A 46 -8.07 -15.79 -8.23
C PHE A 46 -6.66 -15.20 -8.06
N LEU A 47 -6.50 -13.90 -8.33
CA LEU A 47 -5.22 -13.20 -8.14
C LEU A 47 -4.78 -13.21 -6.67
N SER A 48 -5.73 -13.04 -5.74
CA SER A 48 -5.45 -13.14 -4.32
C SER A 48 -4.95 -14.54 -3.96
N VAL A 49 -5.65 -15.60 -4.38
CA VAL A 49 -5.24 -17.00 -4.11
C VAL A 49 -3.86 -17.28 -4.69
N ILE A 50 -3.56 -16.86 -5.92
CA ILE A 50 -2.21 -16.99 -6.50
C ILE A 50 -1.19 -16.27 -5.64
N HIS A 51 -1.44 -15.01 -5.28
CA HIS A 51 -0.51 -14.21 -4.49
C HIS A 51 -0.21 -14.88 -3.14
N TRP A 52 -1.24 -15.32 -2.43
CA TRP A 52 -1.10 -16.05 -1.16
C TRP A 52 -0.42 -17.41 -1.34
N SER A 53 -0.65 -18.10 -2.45
CA SER A 53 0.02 -19.38 -2.76
C SER A 53 1.52 -19.18 -3.02
N VAL A 54 1.89 -18.18 -3.82
CA VAL A 54 3.29 -17.81 -4.08
C VAL A 54 3.99 -17.47 -2.76
N PHE A 55 3.32 -16.69 -1.90
CA PHE A 55 3.82 -16.34 -0.57
C PHE A 55 3.97 -17.58 0.33
N ALA A 56 2.97 -18.46 0.38
CA ALA A 56 2.99 -19.68 1.19
C ALA A 56 4.06 -20.68 0.74
N MET A 57 4.33 -20.76 -0.57
CA MET A 57 5.39 -21.59 -1.13
C MET A 57 6.80 -20.99 -0.92
N GLY A 58 6.90 -19.78 -0.36
CA GLY A 58 8.18 -19.09 -0.14
C GLY A 58 8.91 -18.74 -1.43
N VAL A 59 8.21 -18.75 -2.57
CA VAL A 59 8.80 -18.42 -3.87
C VAL A 59 9.05 -16.92 -3.89
N ARG A 60 10.32 -16.52 -3.88
CA ARG A 60 10.75 -15.12 -3.94
C ARG A 60 10.62 -14.57 -5.35
N LEU A 61 9.41 -14.59 -5.88
CA LEU A 61 9.07 -14.12 -7.23
C LEU A 61 9.52 -12.66 -7.43
N GLU A 62 9.50 -11.90 -6.33
CA GLU A 62 9.95 -10.53 -6.27
C GLU A 62 11.41 -10.32 -6.66
N LYS A 63 12.29 -11.30 -6.39
CA LYS A 63 13.71 -11.21 -6.77
C LYS A 63 13.95 -11.38 -8.28
N LEU A 64 12.95 -11.89 -9.00
CA LEU A 64 13.02 -12.08 -10.45
C LEU A 64 12.54 -10.84 -11.21
N LEU A 65 11.92 -9.88 -10.53
CA LEU A 65 11.44 -8.65 -11.14
C LEU A 65 12.57 -7.62 -11.21
N PRO A 66 12.99 -7.19 -12.42
CA PRO A 66 14.03 -6.17 -12.55
C PRO A 66 13.55 -4.85 -11.91
N GLY A 67 14.39 -4.28 -11.04
CA GLY A 67 14.07 -3.04 -10.30
C GLY A 67 13.30 -3.25 -9.00
N TRP A 68 13.03 -4.49 -8.60
CA TRP A 68 12.41 -4.76 -7.30
C TRP A 68 13.41 -4.59 -6.15
N TYR A 69 13.11 -3.67 -5.24
CA TYR A 69 14.00 -3.33 -4.11
C TYR A 69 13.41 -3.70 -2.73
N TRP A 70 12.16 -4.17 -2.67
CA TRP A 70 11.50 -4.48 -1.40
C TRP A 70 11.86 -5.88 -0.92
N GLU A 71 12.67 -5.96 0.13
CA GLU A 71 12.95 -7.23 0.78
C GLU A 71 11.78 -7.67 1.68
N VAL A 72 11.23 -8.85 1.39
CA VAL A 72 10.23 -9.48 2.25
C VAL A 72 10.97 -10.24 3.36
N TYR A 73 10.89 -9.71 4.58
CA TYR A 73 11.44 -10.36 5.77
C TYR A 73 10.37 -11.21 6.44
N ILE A 74 10.63 -12.52 6.56
CA ILE A 74 9.79 -13.42 7.37
C ILE A 74 10.10 -13.11 8.84
N ARG A 75 9.08 -12.72 9.61
CA ARG A 75 9.20 -12.43 11.03
C ARG A 75 8.56 -13.54 11.86
N PRO A 76 9.17 -13.95 12.99
CA PRO A 76 8.55 -14.92 13.89
C PRO A 76 7.25 -14.34 14.46
N LEU A 77 6.26 -15.19 14.65
CA LEU A 77 4.99 -14.77 15.26
C LEU A 77 5.21 -14.45 16.75
N ASN A 78 4.72 -13.30 17.19
CA ASN A 78 4.82 -12.85 18.59
C ASN A 78 3.46 -12.30 19.03
N THR A 79 3.11 -12.43 20.30
CA THR A 79 1.88 -11.88 20.92
C THR A 79 1.67 -10.39 20.59
N ARG A 80 2.75 -9.61 20.42
CA ARG A 80 2.68 -8.19 20.02
C ARG A 80 2.01 -7.96 18.67
N GLN A 81 2.03 -8.95 17.77
CA GLN A 81 1.40 -8.85 16.47
C GLN A 81 -0.13 -8.87 16.55
N ILE A 82 -0.73 -9.17 17.72
CA ILE A 82 -2.18 -9.03 17.95
C ILE A 82 -2.66 -7.58 17.79
N VAL A 83 -1.75 -6.61 17.88
CA VAL A 83 -2.02 -5.20 17.58
C VAL A 83 -2.56 -5.04 16.15
N PHE A 84 -2.05 -5.80 15.18
CA PHE A 84 -2.48 -5.71 13.79
C PHE A 84 -3.95 -6.13 13.58
N PRO A 85 -4.41 -7.35 13.96
CA PRO A 85 -5.82 -7.71 13.84
C PRO A 85 -6.73 -6.84 14.71
N ALA A 86 -6.27 -6.34 15.86
CA ALA A 86 -7.03 -5.39 16.67
C ALA A 86 -7.27 -4.06 15.91
N MET A 87 -6.24 -3.51 15.27
CA MET A 87 -6.38 -2.30 14.44
C MET A 87 -7.22 -2.53 13.18
N LEU A 88 -7.14 -3.72 12.59
CA LEU A 88 -7.99 -4.11 11.47
C LEU A 88 -9.47 -4.14 11.89
N ALA A 89 -9.78 -4.75 13.04
CA ALA A 89 -11.13 -4.76 13.60
C ALA A 89 -11.63 -3.33 13.89
N LEU A 90 -10.79 -2.48 14.49
CA LEU A 90 -11.10 -1.06 14.71
C LEU A 90 -11.41 -0.33 13.39
N SER A 91 -10.63 -0.60 12.34
CA SER A 91 -10.85 -0.02 11.01
C SER A 91 -12.21 -0.38 10.45
N PHE A 92 -12.61 -1.66 10.54
CA PHE A 92 -13.94 -2.10 10.09
C PHE A 92 -15.08 -1.46 10.90
N ILE A 93 -14.92 -1.35 12.23
CA ILE A 93 -15.91 -0.70 13.10
C ILE A 93 -16.08 0.78 12.70
N LEU A 94 -14.98 1.50 12.51
CA LEU A 94 -15.02 2.92 12.16
C LEU A 94 -15.57 3.17 10.76
N VAL A 95 -15.20 2.36 9.77
CA VAL A 95 -15.78 2.44 8.43
C VAL A 95 -17.29 2.20 8.48
N THR A 96 -17.73 1.19 9.23
CA THR A 96 -19.16 0.90 9.41
C THR A 96 -19.89 2.07 10.09
N TYR A 97 -19.28 2.68 11.10
CA TYR A 97 -19.82 3.85 11.79
C TYR A 97 -19.95 5.07 10.85
N ILE A 98 -18.92 5.38 10.07
CA ILE A 98 -18.88 6.51 9.14
C ILE A 98 -19.94 6.34 8.04
N LEU A 99 -20.04 5.15 7.47
CA LEU A 99 -21.03 4.85 6.42
C LEU A 99 -22.47 4.95 6.94
N ARG A 100 -22.71 4.67 8.23
CA ARG A 100 -24.03 4.83 8.86
C ARG A 100 -24.35 6.29 9.24
N ASN A 101 -23.34 7.14 9.44
CA ASN A 101 -23.52 8.52 9.91
C ASN A 101 -22.87 9.56 8.99
N PRO A 102 -23.31 9.71 7.73
CA PRO A 102 -22.65 10.61 6.77
C PRO A 102 -22.82 12.10 7.09
N ARG A 103 -23.78 12.47 7.94
CA ARG A 103 -24.12 13.88 8.24
C ARG A 103 -23.09 14.58 9.13
N CYS A 104 -22.24 13.85 9.85
CA CYS A 104 -21.26 14.40 10.78
C CYS A 104 -19.86 14.50 10.14
N MET A 105 -19.71 15.31 9.10
CA MET A 105 -18.48 15.38 8.30
C MET A 105 -17.22 15.68 9.13
N GLY A 106 -17.28 16.64 10.06
CA GLY A 106 -16.14 16.99 10.91
C GLY A 106 -15.68 15.85 11.81
N LEU A 107 -16.62 15.14 12.44
CA LEU A 107 -16.31 13.96 13.25
C LEU A 107 -15.76 12.83 12.38
N ASN A 108 -16.36 12.56 11.21
CA ASN A 108 -15.90 11.52 10.31
C ASN A 108 -14.47 11.77 9.82
N LEU A 109 -14.14 13.03 9.48
CA LEU A 109 -12.78 13.43 9.13
C LEU A 109 -11.82 13.24 10.30
N ALA A 110 -12.19 13.69 11.51
CA ALA A 110 -11.37 13.51 12.70
C ALA A 110 -11.12 12.02 13.01
N LEU A 111 -12.13 11.16 12.85
CA LEU A 111 -12.01 9.71 13.04
C LEU A 111 -11.10 9.07 11.98
N ILE A 112 -11.19 9.50 10.72
CA ILE A 112 -10.32 9.00 9.65
C ILE A 112 -8.86 9.39 9.91
N VAL A 113 -8.62 10.66 10.26
CA VAL A 113 -7.27 11.15 10.58
C VAL A 113 -6.72 10.43 11.81
N GLY A 114 -7.53 10.30 12.87
CA GLY A 114 -7.17 9.59 14.08
C GLY A 114 -6.86 8.11 13.84
N LEU A 115 -7.66 7.43 13.01
CA LEU A 115 -7.41 6.04 12.61
C LEU A 115 -6.09 5.93 11.83
N GLY A 116 -5.84 6.83 10.88
CA GLY A 116 -4.59 6.88 10.13
C GLY A 116 -3.37 7.02 11.05
N TYR A 117 -3.45 7.93 12.02
CA TYR A 117 -2.41 8.12 13.03
C TYR A 117 -2.19 6.86 13.90
N LEU A 118 -3.27 6.26 14.41
CA LEU A 118 -3.20 5.04 15.20
C LEU A 118 -2.60 3.87 14.41
N LEU A 119 -2.98 3.72 13.14
CA LEU A 119 -2.41 2.69 12.25
C LEU A 119 -0.91 2.87 12.08
N GLN A 120 -0.42 4.11 11.88
CA GLN A 120 1.02 4.38 11.78
C GLN A 120 1.77 3.97 13.06
N ILE A 121 1.23 4.31 14.22
CA ILE A 121 1.83 4.00 15.52
C ILE A 121 1.76 2.52 15.86
N SER A 122 0.68 1.85 15.43
CA SER A 122 0.46 0.43 15.69
C SER A 122 1.60 -0.44 15.17
N PHE A 123 2.23 -0.06 14.06
CA PHE A 123 3.42 -0.75 13.54
C PHE A 123 4.59 -0.69 14.52
N GLY A 124 4.81 0.45 15.18
CA GLY A 124 5.86 0.56 16.18
C GLY A 124 5.60 -0.29 17.42
N PHE A 125 4.34 -0.41 17.85
CA PHE A 125 3.94 -1.29 18.95
C PHE A 125 4.03 -2.78 18.57
N ALA A 126 3.67 -3.14 17.33
CA ALA A 126 3.83 -4.50 16.83
C ALA A 126 5.31 -4.93 16.81
N GLU A 127 6.22 -3.99 16.54
CA GLU A 127 7.68 -4.17 16.59
C GLU A 127 8.25 -4.09 18.01
N GLY A 128 7.43 -3.67 19.00
CA GLY A 128 7.79 -3.64 20.41
C GLY A 128 8.71 -2.50 20.85
N GLN A 129 8.93 -1.50 19.98
CA GLN A 129 9.66 -0.28 20.32
C GLN A 129 8.74 0.95 20.36
N GLY A 130 7.45 0.79 20.08
CA GLY A 130 6.45 1.86 20.14
C GLY A 130 6.85 3.05 19.26
N TYR A 131 6.86 4.25 19.83
CA TYR A 131 7.29 5.47 19.15
C TYR A 131 8.76 5.47 18.72
N GLU A 132 9.62 4.75 19.45
CA GLU A 132 11.05 4.68 19.14
C GLU A 132 11.30 3.94 17.82
N TYR A 133 10.45 2.98 17.47
CA TYR A 133 10.49 2.33 16.16
C TYR A 133 10.31 3.35 15.04
N ILE A 134 9.34 4.26 15.19
CA ILE A 134 9.03 5.26 14.19
C ILE A 134 10.21 6.24 14.06
N ARG A 135 10.74 6.71 15.19
CA ARG A 135 11.91 7.58 15.22
C ARG A 135 13.08 6.96 14.45
N ARG A 136 13.48 5.74 14.84
CA ARG A 136 14.57 5.00 14.18
C ARG A 136 14.29 4.73 12.71
N LYS A 137 13.05 4.38 12.37
CA LYS A 137 12.66 4.18 10.97
C LYS A 137 12.87 5.44 10.13
N TYR A 138 12.65 6.64 10.66
CA TYR A 138 12.89 7.87 9.90
C TYR A 138 14.34 8.37 10.00
N THR A 139 15.05 8.12 11.10
CA THR A 139 16.46 8.56 11.27
C THR A 139 17.48 7.61 10.63
N ASP A 140 17.20 6.31 10.63
CA ASP A 140 18.18 5.28 10.25
C ASP A 140 17.91 4.72 8.86
N SER A 141 16.72 4.96 8.30
CA SER A 141 16.41 4.57 6.92
C SER A 141 16.97 5.56 5.91
N HIS A 142 16.88 5.18 4.64
CA HIS A 142 17.19 6.05 3.51
C HIS A 142 16.36 7.35 3.48
N HIS A 143 15.26 7.45 4.23
CA HIS A 143 14.50 8.70 4.35
C HIS A 143 15.27 9.83 5.02
N ARG A 144 16.32 9.52 5.80
CA ARG A 144 17.23 10.53 6.36
C ARG A 144 17.95 11.36 5.29
N THR A 145 18.01 10.87 4.05
CA THR A 145 18.65 11.56 2.93
C THR A 145 18.06 12.96 2.73
N TYR A 146 16.75 13.14 2.91
CA TYR A 146 16.12 14.46 2.80
C TYR A 146 16.55 15.42 3.91
N ALA A 147 16.63 14.93 5.15
CA ALA A 147 17.11 15.71 6.29
C ALA A 147 18.60 16.07 6.12
N ASN A 148 19.41 15.14 5.62
CA ASN A 148 20.82 15.39 5.33
C ASN A 148 21.00 16.40 4.20
N ILE A 149 20.15 16.37 3.17
CA ILE A 149 20.17 17.36 2.08
C ILE A 149 19.88 18.76 2.62
N ALA A 150 18.85 18.87 3.48
CA ALA A 150 18.50 20.13 4.12
C ALA A 150 19.65 20.64 5.01
N ALA A 151 20.19 19.80 5.88
CA ALA A 151 21.23 20.19 6.84
C ALA A 151 22.64 20.39 6.23
N ALA A 152 22.96 19.76 5.10
CA ALA A 152 24.32 19.79 4.53
C ALA A 152 24.65 21.08 3.78
N ASN A 153 23.64 21.82 3.32
CA ASN A 153 23.84 23.01 2.52
C ASN A 153 22.89 24.09 3.04
N PHE A 154 23.42 25.25 3.44
CA PHE A 154 22.60 26.45 3.62
C PHE A 154 22.01 26.81 2.25
N ILE A 155 20.79 26.35 1.99
CA ILE A 155 20.11 26.49 0.70
C ILE A 155 19.01 27.51 0.87
N ASP A 156 19.00 28.53 0.01
CA ASP A 156 17.82 29.37 -0.15
C ASP A 156 16.60 28.47 -0.47
N PRO A 157 15.55 28.46 0.38
CA PRO A 157 14.37 27.62 0.20
C PRO A 157 13.76 27.74 -1.20
N LEU A 158 13.83 28.93 -1.82
CA LEU A 158 13.28 29.16 -3.15
C LEU A 158 14.16 28.53 -4.25
N ALA A 159 15.48 28.56 -4.07
CA ALA A 159 16.43 27.92 -4.98
C ALA A 159 16.30 26.39 -4.96
N ALA A 160 15.96 25.79 -3.79
CA ALA A 160 15.71 24.35 -3.68
C ALA A 160 14.57 23.87 -4.58
N VAL A 161 13.57 24.73 -4.84
CA VAL A 161 12.43 24.41 -5.71
C VAL A 161 12.73 24.73 -7.18
N ARG A 162 13.32 25.91 -7.46
CA ARG A 162 13.56 26.36 -8.84
C ARG A 162 14.61 25.54 -9.57
N GLU A 163 15.65 25.12 -8.86
CA GLU A 163 16.79 24.38 -9.41
C GLU A 163 16.74 22.89 -9.04
N TYR A 164 15.55 22.38 -8.70
CA TYR A 164 15.38 21.05 -8.10
C TYR A 164 15.98 19.93 -8.95
N GLU A 165 15.63 19.86 -10.24
CA GLU A 165 16.13 18.85 -11.16
C GLU A 165 17.65 18.93 -11.35
N GLN A 166 18.19 20.15 -11.45
CA GLN A 166 19.62 20.37 -11.63
C GLN A 166 20.43 19.91 -10.41
N ARG A 167 19.90 20.12 -9.20
CA ARG A 167 20.59 19.80 -7.94
C ARG A 167 20.37 18.36 -7.47
N TYR A 168 19.17 17.82 -7.69
CA TYR A 168 18.73 16.57 -7.07
C TYR A 168 18.25 15.50 -8.05
N GLY A 169 18.12 15.82 -9.34
CA GLY A 169 17.63 14.87 -10.36
C GLY A 169 18.51 13.62 -10.55
N GLN A 170 19.78 13.68 -10.13
CA GLN A 170 20.72 12.54 -10.18
C GLN A 170 20.80 11.75 -8.86
N GLN A 171 20.14 12.21 -7.79
CA GLN A 171 20.19 11.56 -6.49
C GLN A 171 19.01 10.58 -6.33
N MET A 172 19.29 9.34 -5.93
CA MET A 172 18.31 8.23 -5.92
C MET A 172 16.98 8.51 -5.21
N PHE A 173 16.97 9.26 -4.10
CA PHE A 173 15.75 9.52 -3.32
C PHE A 173 15.03 10.81 -3.71
N PRO A 174 15.67 11.99 -3.76
CA PRO A 174 14.97 13.22 -4.16
C PRO A 174 14.56 13.24 -5.63
N SER A 175 15.23 12.55 -6.55
CA SER A 175 14.72 12.40 -7.94
C SER A 175 13.34 11.74 -8.04
N THR A 176 12.89 11.03 -7.00
CA THR A 176 11.59 10.32 -6.99
C THR A 176 10.46 11.08 -6.30
N LYS A 177 10.73 12.25 -5.72
CA LYS A 177 9.77 13.05 -4.94
C LYS A 177 9.66 14.47 -5.47
N PRO A 178 8.50 15.14 -5.31
CA PRO A 178 8.36 16.52 -5.72
C PRO A 178 9.22 17.46 -4.86
N PRO A 179 9.60 18.63 -5.40
CA PRO A 179 10.46 19.62 -4.72
C PRO A 179 9.93 20.07 -3.36
N GLY A 180 8.61 20.07 -3.17
CA GLY A 180 7.97 20.44 -1.92
C GLY A 180 8.42 19.58 -0.72
N VAL A 181 8.87 18.34 -0.94
CA VAL A 181 9.40 17.51 0.14
C VAL A 181 10.71 18.08 0.66
N VAL A 182 11.65 18.43 -0.21
CA VAL A 182 12.95 19.00 0.21
C VAL A 182 12.75 20.38 0.84
N LEU A 183 11.88 21.22 0.26
CA LEU A 183 11.52 22.51 0.85
C LEU A 183 11.00 22.37 2.28
N PHE A 184 10.11 21.40 2.54
CA PHE A 184 9.60 21.16 3.88
C PHE A 184 10.71 20.84 4.89
N TYR A 185 11.69 20.03 4.51
CA TYR A 185 12.82 19.70 5.38
C TYR A 185 13.75 20.90 5.63
N ILE A 186 13.96 21.77 4.63
CA ILE A 186 14.74 23.01 4.79
C ILE A 186 14.04 23.96 5.77
N LEU A 187 12.74 24.21 5.58
CA LEU A 187 11.98 25.08 6.48
C LEU A 187 11.93 24.52 7.92
N LEU A 188 11.81 23.21 8.06
CA LEU A 188 11.86 22.56 9.37
C LEU A 188 13.22 22.75 10.05
N GLU A 189 14.31 22.61 9.30
CA GLU A 189 15.66 22.81 9.80
C GLU A 189 15.88 24.27 10.23
N GLU A 190 15.45 25.25 9.43
CA GLU A 190 15.47 26.67 9.80
C GLU A 190 14.69 26.92 11.10
N MET A 191 13.47 26.40 11.21
CA MET A 191 12.62 26.56 12.41
C MET A 191 13.26 25.95 13.66
N VAL A 192 13.95 24.82 13.54
CA VAL A 192 14.63 24.16 14.67
C VAL A 192 15.87 24.94 15.08
N ASN A 193 16.62 25.49 14.13
CA ASN A 193 17.85 26.24 14.41
C ASN A 193 17.60 27.70 14.86
N THR A 194 16.40 28.24 14.61
CA THR A 194 15.97 29.56 15.12
C THR A 194 15.21 29.52 16.43
N ALA A 195 14.81 28.33 16.90
CA ALA A 195 14.20 28.10 18.22
C ALA A 195 15.25 27.91 19.32
#